data_AF-A0A087VWW7-F1
#
_entry.id   AF-A0A087VWW7-F1
#
_cell.length_a   1.000
_cell.length_b   1.000
_cell.length_c   1.000
_cell.angle_alpha   90.00
_cell.angle_beta   90.00
_cell.angle_gamma   90.00
#
_symmetry.space_group_name_H-M   'P 1'
#
loop_
_entity.id
_entity.type
_entity.pdbx_description
1 polymer ?
#
loop_
_entity_poly.entity_id
_entity_poly.type
_entity_poly.pdbx_seq_one_letter_code
_entity_poly.pdbx_strand_id
1 'polypeptide(L)'
;MQLGIDAEVGKATTNTCTALKLTYFLLPFDDRAQRQLPRDVKWPTLWSAILVSNKESVGELTIEDGQCMVNGTIWGSPCTEGNHAANITVKDVSSQNRLDIFTTRDFTTPFSTTVFAPYCEFPKPDKDEVDVQTSFPLSRFVKGQKSFELAFAIGGADSNGTAHFVVDGERACEWRGHKLVENNTDLCTDLEANRTSDLRVFRVILPTTSDKPFASFIWGYYTSYLTVTVDFTQSGE
;
A
#
# COMPACT_ATOMS: atom_id res chain seq x y z
N MET A 1 -5.54 8.84 -14.19
CA MET A 1 -5.96 9.06 -12.80
C MET A 1 -4.73 8.89 -11.96
N GLN A 2 -4.32 9.93 -11.24
CA GLN A 2 -3.02 9.98 -10.57
C GLN A 2 -3.34 10.07 -9.06
N LEU A 3 -3.14 8.98 -8.32
CA LEU A 3 -3.36 8.83 -6.88
C LEU A 3 -2.06 9.07 -6.10
N GLY A 4 -1.92 10.17 -5.37
CA GLY A 4 -0.78 10.39 -4.45
C GLY A 4 -1.16 10.04 -3.00
N ILE A 5 -0.19 9.58 -2.21
CA ILE A 5 -0.34 9.37 -0.76
C ILE A 5 0.70 10.22 -0.03
N ASP A 6 0.23 11.20 0.73
CA ASP A 6 1.05 11.90 1.71
C ASP A 6 0.79 11.24 3.07
N ALA A 7 1.77 10.46 3.51
CA ALA A 7 1.87 10.03 4.89
C ALA A 7 2.73 11.06 5.64
N GLU A 8 2.11 12.01 6.34
CA GLU A 8 2.83 12.72 7.41
C GLU A 8 3.24 11.68 8.47
N VAL A 9 4.26 11.91 9.31
CA VAL A 9 4.49 11.09 10.51
C VAL A 9 4.08 11.91 11.73
N GLY A 10 2.83 11.75 12.17
CA GLY A 10 2.36 12.18 13.48
C GLY A 10 3.20 11.44 14.50
N LYS A 11 3.98 12.22 15.26
CA LYS A 11 4.92 11.78 16.30
C LYS A 11 4.63 10.36 16.79
N ALA A 12 5.60 9.48 16.58
CA ALA A 12 5.74 8.26 17.37
C ALA A 12 5.62 8.63 18.86
N THR A 13 4.43 8.46 19.43
CA THR A 13 4.34 8.17 20.85
C THR A 13 5.04 6.84 21.03
N THR A 14 5.89 6.74 22.05
CA THR A 14 6.97 5.76 22.29
C THR A 14 6.67 4.26 22.09
N ASN A 15 5.44 3.87 21.73
CA ASN A 15 4.95 2.49 21.77
C ASN A 15 4.24 2.01 20.48
N THR A 16 4.25 2.75 19.36
CA THR A 16 3.56 2.30 18.13
C THR A 16 4.23 2.82 16.85
N CYS A 17 4.57 1.91 15.93
CA CYS A 17 4.83 2.29 14.53
C CYS A 17 3.49 2.39 13.82
N THR A 18 2.88 3.57 13.87
CA THR A 18 1.68 3.86 13.07
C THR A 18 2.13 4.50 11.77
N ALA A 19 1.89 3.83 10.64
CA ALA A 19 1.82 4.50 9.35
C ALA A 19 0.50 5.28 9.29
N LEU A 20 0.58 6.52 8.85
CA LEU A 20 -0.20 7.64 9.38
C LEU A 20 -1.47 8.00 8.60
N LYS A 21 -2.16 9.04 9.11
CA LYS A 21 -3.12 9.95 8.46
C LYS A 21 -2.96 9.93 6.94
N LEU A 22 -3.93 9.28 6.31
CA LEU A 22 -4.00 9.16 4.87
C LEU A 22 -4.52 10.48 4.30
N THR A 23 -3.68 11.19 3.55
CA THR A 23 -4.14 12.27 2.68
C THR A 23 -4.00 11.77 1.24
N TYR A 24 -5.12 11.45 0.61
CA TYR A 24 -5.14 11.13 -0.82
C TYR A 24 -5.12 12.42 -1.63
N PHE A 25 -4.58 12.34 -2.85
CA PHE A 25 -4.82 13.34 -3.88
C PHE A 25 -5.35 12.64 -5.13
N LEU A 26 -6.58 12.97 -5.52
CA LEU A 26 -7.07 12.77 -6.89
C LEU A 26 -6.57 13.94 -7.74
N LEU A 27 -5.45 13.82 -8.47
CA LEU A 27 -5.05 14.91 -9.36
C LEU A 27 -5.96 14.94 -10.60
N PRO A 28 -6.50 16.11 -10.99
CA PRO A 28 -7.32 16.25 -12.19
C PRO A 28 -6.48 16.09 -13.46
N PHE A 29 -7.10 15.51 -14.49
CA PHE A 29 -6.59 15.48 -15.86
C PHE A 29 -6.82 16.86 -16.50
N ASP A 30 -5.73 17.49 -16.95
CA ASP A 30 -5.60 18.65 -17.86
C ASP A 30 -6.56 19.88 -17.69
N ASP A 31 -5.97 20.99 -17.25
CA ASP A 31 -6.59 22.25 -16.82
C ASP A 31 -7.06 23.18 -17.96
N ARG A 32 -7.27 22.64 -19.18
CA ARG A 32 -7.76 23.44 -20.33
C ARG A 32 -9.24 23.25 -20.68
N ALA A 33 -9.93 22.27 -20.10
CA ALA A 33 -11.33 22.00 -20.40
C ALA A 33 -12.35 22.60 -19.39
N GLN A 34 -11.92 23.24 -18.30
CA GLN A 34 -12.80 23.54 -17.15
C GLN A 34 -13.52 24.90 -17.13
N ARG A 35 -13.46 25.73 -18.18
CA ARG A 35 -14.11 27.07 -18.14
C ARG A 35 -15.63 27.08 -18.34
N GLN A 36 -16.32 25.94 -18.32
CA GLN A 36 -17.73 25.92 -18.75
C GLN A 36 -18.64 24.90 -18.07
N LEU A 37 -18.40 24.53 -16.81
CA LEU A 37 -19.35 23.70 -16.06
C LEU A 37 -19.91 24.40 -14.81
N PRO A 38 -21.24 24.32 -14.57
CA PRO A 38 -21.91 25.02 -13.48
C PRO A 38 -21.50 24.48 -12.11
N ARG A 39 -21.63 25.34 -11.08
CA ARG A 39 -21.17 25.14 -9.70
C ARG A 39 -21.86 24.01 -8.90
N ASP A 40 -22.76 23.24 -9.51
CA ASP A 40 -23.55 22.18 -8.85
C ASP A 40 -23.32 20.79 -9.46
N VAL A 41 -22.12 20.52 -9.99
CA VAL A 41 -21.74 19.17 -10.43
C VAL A 41 -21.27 18.37 -9.21
N LYS A 42 -22.14 17.50 -8.67
CA LYS A 42 -21.71 16.32 -7.91
C LYS A 42 -20.93 15.41 -8.85
N TRP A 43 -19.62 15.36 -8.67
CA TRP A 43 -18.72 14.43 -9.35
C TRP A 43 -18.89 13.00 -8.80
N PRO A 44 -18.62 11.96 -9.59
CA PRO A 44 -18.96 10.58 -9.24
C PRO A 44 -18.11 10.06 -8.08
N THR A 45 -18.77 9.62 -7.01
CA THR A 45 -18.26 8.92 -5.80
C THR A 45 -17.84 7.46 -6.06
N LEU A 46 -17.29 7.19 -7.22
CA LEU A 46 -16.93 5.85 -7.69
C LEU A 46 -15.43 5.99 -7.95
N TRP A 47 -14.47 5.14 -7.60
CA TRP A 47 -14.31 3.72 -7.90
C TRP A 47 -13.41 3.04 -6.85
N SER A 48 -12.83 3.77 -5.90
CA SER A 48 -11.94 3.22 -4.88
C SER A 48 -12.71 2.53 -3.76
N ALA A 49 -12.17 1.43 -3.24
CA ALA A 49 -12.71 0.75 -2.07
C ALA A 49 -11.63 0.62 -1.00
N ILE A 50 -12.04 0.68 0.26
CA ILE A 50 -11.15 0.56 1.41
C ILE A 50 -11.56 -0.69 2.18
N LEU A 51 -10.65 -1.64 2.33
CA LEU A 51 -10.85 -2.79 3.20
C LEU A 51 -10.06 -2.58 4.49
N VAL A 52 -10.71 -2.91 5.59
CA VAL A 52 -10.09 -2.98 6.90
C VAL A 52 -10.15 -4.42 7.38
N SER A 53 -9.05 -4.88 7.94
CA SER A 53 -8.97 -6.20 8.57
C SER A 53 -8.51 -6.10 10.00
N ASN A 54 -9.10 -6.96 10.83
CA ASN A 54 -8.64 -7.28 12.17
C ASN A 54 -8.46 -8.79 12.30
N LYS A 55 -8.23 -9.28 13.52
CA LYS A 55 -8.00 -10.72 13.77
C LYS A 55 -9.20 -11.60 13.44
N GLU A 56 -10.42 -11.04 13.43
CA GLU A 56 -11.67 -11.81 13.37
C GLU A 56 -12.44 -11.59 12.06
N SER A 57 -12.18 -10.48 11.36
CA SER A 57 -13.02 -10.03 10.25
C SER A 57 -12.27 -9.14 9.27
N VAL A 58 -12.76 -9.16 8.03
CA VAL A 58 -12.48 -8.17 6.99
C VAL A 58 -13.79 -7.46 6.69
N GLY A 59 -13.76 -6.14 6.51
CA GLY A 59 -14.93 -5.36 6.16
C GLY A 59 -14.57 -4.16 5.30
N GLU A 60 -15.51 -3.77 4.42
CA GLU A 60 -15.40 -2.53 3.66
C GLU A 60 -15.66 -1.35 4.60
N LEU A 61 -14.82 -0.32 4.48
CA LEU A 61 -15.00 0.94 5.20
C LEU A 61 -15.91 1.86 4.39
N THR A 62 -16.98 2.31 5.02
CA THR A 62 -17.86 3.37 4.52
C THR A 62 -17.73 4.62 5.39
N ILE A 63 -17.99 5.80 4.81
CA ILE A 63 -18.08 7.06 5.56
C ILE A 63 -19.55 7.46 5.63
N GLU A 64 -20.09 7.53 6.83
CA GLU A 64 -21.50 7.83 7.10
C GLU A 64 -21.59 8.91 8.18
N ASP A 65 -22.21 10.05 7.86
CA ASP A 65 -22.42 11.18 8.79
C ASP A 65 -21.17 11.61 9.58
N GLY A 66 -20.00 11.59 8.93
CA GLY A 66 -18.73 11.97 9.56
C GLY A 66 -18.03 10.86 10.35
N GLN A 67 -18.55 9.62 10.27
CA GLN A 67 -18.02 8.44 10.96
C GLN A 67 -17.48 7.43 9.96
N CYS A 68 -16.38 6.76 10.30
CA CYS A 68 -15.92 5.58 9.57
C CYS A 68 -16.65 4.36 10.11
N MET A 69 -17.38 3.68 9.23
CA MET A 69 -18.16 2.50 9.54
C MET A 69 -17.53 1.27 8.91
N VAL A 70 -17.45 0.17 9.65
CA VAL A 70 -17.04 -1.14 9.15
C VAL A 70 -18.03 -2.17 9.67
N ASN A 71 -18.64 -2.94 8.77
CA ASN A 71 -19.66 -3.96 9.11
C ASN A 71 -20.80 -3.40 10.00
N GLY A 72 -21.22 -2.16 9.75
CA GLY A 72 -22.28 -1.48 10.52
C GLY A 72 -21.89 -0.99 11.91
N THR A 73 -20.60 -1.04 12.27
CA THR A 73 -20.08 -0.54 13.55
C THR A 73 -19.16 0.66 13.35
N ILE A 74 -19.16 1.59 14.32
CA ILE A 74 -18.27 2.75 14.29
C ILE A 74 -16.84 2.27 14.52
N TRP A 75 -16.04 2.33 13.46
CA TRP A 75 -14.62 2.01 13.46
C TRP A 75 -13.77 3.22 13.88
N GLY A 76 -14.20 4.43 13.54
CA GLY A 76 -13.54 5.65 13.99
C GLY A 76 -14.24 6.94 13.56
N SER A 77 -13.72 8.07 14.06
CA SER A 77 -14.28 9.42 13.84
C SER A 77 -13.26 10.47 14.29
N PRO A 78 -13.16 11.64 13.63
CA PRO A 78 -13.96 12.07 12.48
C PRO A 78 -13.44 11.46 11.17
N CYS A 79 -14.36 11.18 10.24
CA CYS A 79 -14.05 10.73 8.90
C CYS A 79 -14.75 11.61 7.87
N THR A 80 -13.99 12.09 6.88
CA THR A 80 -14.52 13.04 5.90
C THR A 80 -14.00 12.69 4.53
N GLU A 81 -14.88 12.67 3.55
CA GLU A 81 -14.51 12.64 2.14
C GLU A 81 -14.49 14.08 1.60
N GLY A 82 -13.35 14.50 1.09
CA GLY A 82 -13.16 15.77 0.39
C GLY A 82 -12.94 15.55 -1.11
N ASN A 83 -12.92 16.64 -1.88
CA ASN A 83 -12.83 16.58 -3.35
C ASN A 83 -11.59 15.85 -3.89
N HIS A 84 -10.51 15.81 -3.11
CA HIS A 84 -9.26 15.18 -3.52
C HIS A 84 -8.65 14.28 -2.46
N ALA A 85 -9.07 14.39 -1.21
CA ALA A 85 -8.52 13.72 -0.05
C ALA A 85 -9.65 13.17 0.82
N ALA A 86 -9.42 12.03 1.46
CA ALA A 86 -10.30 11.52 2.50
C ALA A 86 -9.51 11.44 3.79
N ASN A 87 -10.06 11.99 4.87
CA ASN A 87 -9.51 11.85 6.20
C ASN A 87 -10.16 10.65 6.86
N ILE A 88 -9.35 9.66 7.19
CA ILE A 88 -9.77 8.44 7.88
C ILE A 88 -9.16 8.46 9.27
N THR A 89 -9.99 8.51 10.30
CA THR A 89 -9.55 8.44 11.70
C THR A 89 -9.94 7.09 12.28
N VAL A 90 -9.00 6.44 12.97
CA VAL A 90 -9.19 5.15 13.64
C VAL A 90 -9.39 5.39 15.12
N LYS A 91 -10.40 4.77 15.75
CA LYS A 91 -10.63 4.91 17.20
C LYS A 91 -9.59 4.15 18.03
N ASP A 92 -9.32 2.91 17.64
CA ASP A 92 -8.39 2.02 18.34
C ASP A 92 -7.53 1.29 17.31
N VAL A 93 -6.26 1.68 17.24
CA VAL A 93 -5.27 1.14 16.31
C VAL A 93 -4.85 -0.29 16.72
N SER A 94 -4.89 -0.61 18.01
CA SER A 94 -4.38 -1.88 18.55
C SER A 94 -5.27 -3.09 18.23
N SER A 95 -6.52 -2.84 17.88
CA SER A 95 -7.49 -3.86 17.45
C SER A 95 -7.49 -4.09 15.94
N GLN A 96 -6.65 -3.38 15.18
CA GLN A 96 -6.60 -3.48 13.72
C GLN A 96 -5.33 -4.20 13.27
N ASN A 97 -5.41 -4.91 12.14
CA ASN A 97 -4.24 -5.55 11.53
C ASN A 97 -3.73 -4.69 10.37
N ARG A 98 -4.59 -4.40 9.40
CA ARG A 98 -4.22 -3.58 8.23
C ARG A 98 -5.43 -2.93 7.56
N LEU A 99 -5.15 -1.87 6.81
CA LEU A 99 -6.06 -1.18 5.92
C LEU A 99 -5.48 -1.22 4.49
N ASP A 100 -6.27 -1.68 3.54
CA ASP A 100 -5.91 -1.70 2.12
C ASP A 100 -6.85 -0.82 1.33
N ILE A 101 -6.29 -0.20 0.30
CA ILE A 101 -7.00 0.72 -0.57
C ILE A 101 -6.86 0.19 -1.96
N PHE A 102 -7.97 0.11 -2.66
CA PHE A 102 -8.04 -0.39 -4.01
C PHE A 102 -8.47 0.72 -4.94
N THR A 103 -7.97 0.68 -6.17
CA THR A 103 -8.40 1.61 -7.22
C THR A 103 -9.83 1.31 -7.70
N THR A 104 -10.31 0.10 -7.46
CA THR A 104 -11.58 -0.46 -7.94
C THR A 104 -12.33 -1.19 -6.81
N ARG A 105 -13.67 -1.28 -6.92
CA ARG A 105 -14.55 -1.97 -5.95
C ARG A 105 -14.55 -3.49 -6.03
N ASP A 106 -13.91 -4.06 -7.05
CA ASP A 106 -13.71 -5.52 -7.17
C ASP A 106 -12.45 -6.01 -6.43
N PHE A 107 -11.74 -5.11 -5.75
CA PHE A 107 -10.59 -5.41 -4.90
C PHE A 107 -9.42 -6.10 -5.64
N THR A 108 -9.27 -5.87 -6.95
CA THR A 108 -8.25 -6.55 -7.76
C THR A 108 -6.90 -5.85 -7.74
N THR A 109 -6.89 -4.52 -7.59
CA THR A 109 -5.67 -3.71 -7.75
C THR A 109 -5.44 -2.88 -6.50
N PRO A 110 -4.75 -3.44 -5.49
CA PRO A 110 -4.39 -2.70 -4.29
C PRO A 110 -3.42 -1.59 -4.67
N PHE A 111 -3.75 -0.39 -4.21
CA PHE A 111 -3.00 0.83 -4.43
C PHE A 111 -2.10 1.17 -3.25
N SER A 112 -2.54 0.80 -2.04
CA SER A 112 -1.82 1.08 -0.80
C SER A 112 -2.18 0.08 0.27
N THR A 113 -1.21 -0.22 1.12
CA THR A 113 -1.35 -1.04 2.31
C THR A 113 -0.81 -0.28 3.50
N THR A 114 -1.63 -0.16 4.54
CA THR A 114 -1.25 0.37 5.86
C THR A 114 -1.32 -0.76 6.86
N VAL A 115 -0.21 -1.07 7.53
CA VAL A 115 -0.17 -2.10 8.58
C VAL A 115 -0.13 -1.43 9.95
N PHE A 116 -0.99 -1.90 10.84
CA PHE A 116 -1.04 -1.45 12.23
C PHE A 116 -0.21 -2.42 13.09
N ALA A 117 1.00 -2.00 13.46
CA ALA A 117 1.94 -2.82 14.22
C ALA A 117 2.25 -2.17 15.59
N PRO A 118 1.52 -2.54 16.66
CA PRO A 118 1.87 -2.18 18.02
C PRO A 118 3.34 -2.51 18.31
N TYR A 119 4.07 -1.60 18.94
CA TYR A 119 5.50 -1.75 19.25
C TYR A 119 6.43 -2.02 18.04
N CYS A 120 5.94 -1.83 16.81
CA CYS A 120 6.67 -2.18 15.57
C CYS A 120 7.00 -3.68 15.49
N GLU A 121 6.21 -4.51 16.17
CA GLU A 121 6.36 -5.97 16.15
C GLU A 121 5.55 -6.53 14.99
N PHE A 122 6.26 -7.11 14.02
CA PHE A 122 5.65 -7.83 12.91
C PHE A 122 5.72 -9.34 13.21
N PRO A 123 4.60 -10.07 13.08
CA PRO A 123 4.65 -11.52 13.23
C PRO A 123 5.53 -12.10 12.12
N LYS A 124 6.23 -13.20 12.45
CA LYS A 124 6.90 -14.00 11.42
C LYS A 124 5.84 -14.49 10.43
N PRO A 125 6.06 -14.36 9.11
CA PRO A 125 5.10 -14.84 8.13
C PRO A 125 5.00 -16.36 8.17
N ASP A 126 3.79 -16.86 7.96
CA ASP A 126 3.58 -18.26 7.64
C ASP A 126 4.16 -18.58 6.25
N LYS A 127 4.25 -19.88 5.96
CA LYS A 127 4.71 -20.34 4.64
C LYS A 127 3.86 -19.73 3.52
N ASP A 128 4.53 -19.18 2.51
CA ASP A 128 3.92 -18.52 1.35
C ASP A 128 3.11 -17.24 1.69
N GLU A 129 3.27 -16.69 2.90
CA GLU A 129 2.70 -15.40 3.30
C GLU A 129 3.74 -14.27 3.25
N VAL A 130 3.31 -13.04 2.98
CA VAL A 130 4.21 -11.88 2.85
C VAL A 130 4.85 -11.48 4.17
N ASP A 131 6.15 -11.19 4.12
CA ASP A 131 6.89 -10.61 5.23
C ASP A 131 6.80 -9.08 5.19
N VAL A 132 6.00 -8.51 6.08
CA VAL A 132 5.83 -7.06 6.16
C VAL A 132 7.12 -6.37 6.62
N GLN A 133 7.86 -7.00 7.54
CA GLN A 133 9.05 -6.42 8.16
C GLN A 133 10.13 -6.09 7.11
N THR A 134 10.39 -7.00 6.17
CA THR A 134 11.38 -6.80 5.10
C THR A 134 11.02 -5.63 4.20
N SER A 135 9.72 -5.41 3.97
CA SER A 135 9.24 -4.35 3.09
C SER A 135 9.14 -3.01 3.79
N PHE A 136 9.06 -2.99 5.12
CA PHE A 136 8.81 -1.80 5.93
C PHE A 136 9.94 -0.74 5.81
N PRO A 137 9.63 0.58 5.83
CA PRO A 137 8.29 1.21 5.83
C PRO A 137 7.43 0.82 4.61
N LEU A 138 6.12 1.11 4.55
CA LEU A 138 5.34 0.84 3.31
C LEU A 138 5.16 2.07 2.41
N SER A 139 5.60 3.24 2.89
CA SER A 139 5.70 4.46 2.09
C SER A 139 7.14 4.96 2.06
N ARG A 140 7.62 5.42 0.90
CA ARG A 140 8.96 6.01 0.73
C ARG A 140 8.85 7.37 0.07
N PHE A 141 9.66 8.30 0.54
CA PHE A 141 9.84 9.63 -0.03
C PHE A 141 11.30 9.74 -0.47
N VAL A 142 11.55 9.78 -1.78
CA VAL A 142 12.89 9.53 -2.34
C VAL A 142 13.51 10.73 -3.04
N LYS A 143 12.85 11.89 -3.01
CA LYS A 143 13.39 13.11 -3.63
C LYS A 143 14.79 13.42 -3.11
N GLY A 144 15.70 13.68 -4.05
CA GLY A 144 17.09 14.04 -3.75
C GLY A 144 18.04 12.87 -3.53
N GLN A 145 17.56 11.63 -3.44
CA GLN A 145 18.43 10.45 -3.45
C GLN A 145 18.89 10.15 -4.89
N LYS A 146 19.98 9.38 -5.06
CA LYS A 146 20.43 8.94 -6.40
C LYS A 146 19.70 7.68 -6.87
N SER A 147 19.51 6.76 -5.94
CA SER A 147 18.80 5.49 -6.10
C SER A 147 18.33 5.06 -4.72
N PHE A 148 17.36 4.15 -4.68
CA PHE A 148 16.86 3.56 -3.43
C PHE A 148 16.64 2.06 -3.63
N GLU A 149 16.69 1.31 -2.54
CA GLU A 149 16.39 -0.12 -2.54
C GLU A 149 14.97 -0.35 -1.98
N LEU A 150 14.22 -1.22 -2.65
CA LEU A 150 13.07 -1.88 -2.08
C LEU A 150 13.41 -3.36 -1.86
N ALA A 151 13.04 -3.87 -0.69
CA ALA A 151 13.19 -5.27 -0.35
C ALA A 151 11.82 -5.86 -0.07
N PHE A 152 11.62 -7.10 -0.47
CA PHE A 152 10.38 -7.84 -0.27
C PHE A 152 10.71 -9.26 0.14
N ALA A 153 9.86 -9.89 0.93
CA ALA A 153 10.03 -11.29 1.28
C ALA A 153 8.71 -12.02 1.46
N ILE A 154 8.77 -13.34 1.33
CA ILE A 154 7.66 -14.26 1.55
C ILE A 154 8.15 -15.46 2.36
N GLY A 155 7.30 -16.01 3.23
CA GLY A 155 7.65 -17.09 4.13
C GLY A 155 7.97 -18.41 3.42
N GLY A 156 8.84 -19.21 4.05
CA GLY A 156 9.28 -20.52 3.59
C GLY A 156 10.46 -20.43 2.61
N ALA A 157 11.70 -20.51 3.11
CA ALA A 157 12.92 -20.40 2.31
C ALA A 157 13.02 -21.48 1.22
N ASP A 158 12.55 -22.68 1.52
CA ASP A 158 12.56 -23.83 0.61
C ASP A 158 11.14 -24.14 0.07
N SER A 159 10.18 -23.22 0.22
CA SER A 159 8.84 -23.38 -0.38
C SER A 159 8.90 -23.29 -1.90
N ASN A 160 8.00 -24.02 -2.57
CA ASN A 160 7.78 -23.95 -4.02
C ASN A 160 6.55 -23.11 -4.41
N GLY A 161 6.05 -22.28 -3.48
CA GLY A 161 4.92 -21.38 -3.74
C GLY A 161 5.23 -20.27 -4.73
N THR A 162 4.18 -19.62 -5.22
CA THR A 162 4.25 -18.55 -6.22
C THR A 162 4.36 -17.18 -5.55
N ALA A 163 5.12 -16.26 -6.15
CA ALA A 163 5.13 -14.85 -5.77
C ALA A 163 5.08 -13.98 -7.03
N HIS A 164 4.39 -12.84 -6.93
CA HIS A 164 4.31 -11.83 -7.99
C HIS A 164 4.93 -10.51 -7.50
N PHE A 165 5.55 -9.81 -8.44
CA PHE A 165 5.92 -8.41 -8.30
C PHE A 165 5.22 -7.61 -9.39
N VAL A 166 4.50 -6.56 -8.99
CA VAL A 166 3.66 -5.76 -9.87
C VAL A 166 4.05 -4.30 -9.69
N VAL A 167 4.21 -3.58 -10.79
CA VAL A 167 4.56 -2.16 -10.81
C VAL A 167 3.41 -1.40 -11.46
N ASP A 168 2.81 -0.46 -10.72
CA ASP A 168 1.68 0.35 -11.18
C ASP A 168 0.51 -0.46 -11.77
N GLY A 169 0.22 -1.62 -11.17
CA GLY A 169 -0.86 -2.52 -11.59
C GLY A 169 -0.48 -3.52 -12.68
N GLU A 170 0.70 -3.41 -13.28
CA GLU A 170 1.19 -4.32 -14.33
C GLU A 170 2.18 -5.35 -13.76
N ARG A 171 1.98 -6.63 -14.08
CA ARG A 171 2.85 -7.72 -13.57
C ARG A 171 4.24 -7.60 -14.19
N ALA A 172 5.25 -7.35 -13.35
CA ALA A 172 6.64 -7.25 -13.77
C ALA A 172 7.36 -8.60 -13.70
N CYS A 173 7.13 -9.36 -12.63
CA CYS A 173 7.83 -10.62 -12.38
C CYS A 173 6.89 -11.69 -11.79
N GLU A 174 7.16 -12.95 -12.10
CA GLU A 174 6.61 -14.11 -11.40
C GLU A 174 7.71 -15.10 -11.04
N TRP A 175 7.64 -15.63 -9.82
CA TRP A 175 8.52 -16.70 -9.35
C TRP A 175 7.73 -17.93 -8.96
N ARG A 176 8.38 -19.09 -9.12
CA ARG A 176 7.97 -20.35 -8.49
C ARG A 176 9.10 -20.87 -7.63
N GLY A 177 8.85 -20.99 -6.33
CA GLY A 177 9.89 -21.24 -5.35
C GLY A 177 10.88 -20.08 -5.34
N HIS A 178 12.14 -20.34 -5.69
CA HIS A 178 13.19 -19.33 -5.80
C HIS A 178 13.50 -18.91 -7.24
N LYS A 179 12.92 -19.59 -8.24
CA LYS A 179 13.24 -19.38 -9.66
C LYS A 179 12.29 -18.41 -10.32
N LEU A 180 12.85 -17.45 -11.03
CA LEU A 180 12.12 -16.55 -11.90
C LEU A 180 11.53 -17.38 -13.06
N VAL A 181 10.23 -17.28 -13.26
CA VAL A 181 9.51 -18.00 -14.34
C VAL A 181 8.91 -17.06 -15.37
N GLU A 182 8.57 -15.84 -14.98
CA GLU A 182 8.13 -14.78 -15.89
C GLU A 182 8.91 -13.50 -15.61
N ASN A 183 9.37 -12.85 -16.69
CA ASN A 183 10.10 -11.62 -16.62
C ASN A 183 9.67 -10.64 -17.71
N ASN A 184 8.90 -9.62 -17.33
CA ASN A 184 8.42 -8.60 -18.25
C ASN A 184 9.24 -7.30 -18.19
N THR A 185 10.26 -7.23 -17.32
CA THR A 185 11.09 -6.03 -17.10
C THR A 185 12.56 -6.39 -16.87
N ASP A 186 13.46 -5.40 -16.80
CA ASP A 186 14.87 -5.68 -16.45
C ASP A 186 15.12 -5.68 -14.92
N LEU A 187 14.05 -5.61 -14.10
CA LEU A 187 14.14 -5.51 -12.64
C LEU A 187 14.25 -6.87 -11.94
N CYS A 188 13.84 -7.95 -12.62
CA CYS A 188 13.60 -9.24 -11.97
C CYS A 188 14.87 -10.10 -11.90
N THR A 189 15.11 -10.70 -10.73
CA THR A 189 16.19 -11.66 -10.47
C THR A 189 15.63 -12.85 -9.69
N ASP A 190 16.34 -13.97 -9.62
CA ASP A 190 15.95 -15.09 -8.75
C ASP A 190 15.84 -14.64 -7.29
N LEU A 191 14.91 -15.24 -6.54
CA LEU A 191 14.77 -14.95 -5.11
C LEU A 191 15.94 -15.55 -4.32
N GLU A 192 16.43 -14.80 -3.34
CA GLU A 192 17.42 -15.28 -2.39
C GLU A 192 16.73 -16.15 -1.32
N ALA A 193 17.21 -17.39 -1.14
CA ALA A 193 16.73 -18.26 -0.07
C ALA A 193 17.48 -17.97 1.24
N ASN A 194 16.84 -17.25 2.16
CA ASN A 194 17.35 -17.01 3.50
C ASN A 194 16.78 -18.07 4.47
N ARG A 195 17.53 -19.17 4.65
CA ARG A 195 17.14 -20.27 5.53
C ARG A 195 17.20 -19.95 7.02
N THR A 196 17.96 -18.94 7.43
CA THR A 196 18.05 -18.53 8.84
C THR A 196 16.73 -17.90 9.30
N SER A 197 16.18 -17.01 8.48
CA SER A 197 14.87 -16.38 8.75
C SER A 197 13.69 -17.17 8.17
N ASP A 198 13.97 -18.23 7.41
CA ASP A 198 12.99 -19.02 6.66
C ASP A 198 12.18 -18.17 5.66
N LEU A 199 12.88 -17.36 4.86
CA LEU A 199 12.32 -16.42 3.89
C LEU A 199 12.88 -16.63 2.48
N ARG A 200 12.09 -16.30 1.47
CA ARG A 200 12.57 -16.01 0.11
C ARG A 200 12.51 -14.51 -0.12
N VAL A 201 13.63 -13.90 -0.49
CA VAL A 201 13.82 -12.45 -0.49
C VAL A 201 14.07 -11.95 -1.91
N PHE A 202 13.39 -10.87 -2.28
CA PHE A 202 13.62 -10.09 -3.50
C PHE A 202 14.13 -8.71 -3.12
N ARG A 203 15.14 -8.20 -3.84
CA ARG A 203 15.65 -6.84 -3.68
C ARG A 203 15.77 -6.19 -5.04
N VAL A 204 15.33 -4.94 -5.14
CA VAL A 204 15.41 -4.15 -6.36
C VAL A 204 15.94 -2.76 -6.04
N ILE A 205 16.90 -2.31 -6.83
CA ILE A 205 17.44 -0.95 -6.76
C ILE A 205 16.80 -0.15 -7.90
N LEU A 206 16.17 0.96 -7.54
CA LEU A 206 15.42 1.81 -8.46
C LEU A 206 16.03 3.21 -8.55
N PRO A 207 15.96 3.86 -9.73
CA PRO A 207 16.32 5.27 -9.86
C PRO A 207 15.28 6.15 -9.18
N THR A 208 15.70 7.33 -8.71
CA THR A 208 14.80 8.34 -8.12
C THR A 208 14.08 9.22 -9.13
N THR A 209 14.45 9.13 -10.41
CA THR A 209 13.78 9.84 -11.49
C THR A 209 12.70 8.96 -12.09
N SER A 210 11.47 9.49 -12.12
CA SER A 210 10.32 8.86 -12.76
C SER A 210 9.52 9.93 -13.50
N ASP A 211 8.90 9.55 -14.61
CA ASP A 211 7.95 10.42 -15.33
C ASP A 211 6.64 10.60 -14.55
N LYS A 212 6.42 9.77 -13.51
CA LYS A 212 5.27 9.85 -12.61
C LYS A 212 5.69 10.40 -11.25
N PRO A 213 4.85 11.23 -10.60
CA PRO A 213 5.11 11.73 -9.24
C PRO A 213 5.18 10.63 -8.17
N PHE A 214 4.54 9.48 -8.40
CA PHE A 214 4.56 8.33 -7.51
C PHE A 214 4.51 7.03 -8.30
N ALA A 215 4.86 5.93 -7.62
CA ALA A 215 4.72 4.57 -8.11
C ALA A 215 4.24 3.65 -6.98
N SER A 216 3.51 2.60 -7.37
CA SER A 216 3.05 1.54 -6.48
C SER A 216 3.71 0.21 -6.84
N PHE A 217 4.22 -0.48 -5.83
CA PHE A 217 4.92 -1.76 -5.95
C PHE A 217 4.18 -2.79 -5.11
N ILE A 218 3.49 -3.72 -5.77
CA ILE A 218 2.71 -4.76 -5.09
C ILE A 218 3.56 -6.03 -5.06
N TRP A 219 3.62 -6.64 -3.89
CA TRP A 219 4.34 -7.88 -3.64
C TRP A 219 3.42 -8.91 -2.99
N GLY A 220 3.49 -10.15 -3.47
CA GLY A 220 2.80 -11.30 -2.86
C GLY A 220 2.04 -12.15 -3.87
N TYR A 221 0.99 -12.84 -3.42
CA TYR A 221 0.16 -13.71 -4.24
C TYR A 221 -1.27 -13.86 -3.66
N TYR A 222 -2.28 -13.68 -4.52
CA TYR A 222 -3.71 -13.71 -4.19
C TYR A 222 -4.08 -12.97 -2.89
N THR A 223 -4.25 -13.71 -1.79
CA THR A 223 -4.75 -13.21 -0.50
C THR A 223 -3.64 -12.68 0.40
N SER A 224 -2.38 -13.03 0.13
CA SER A 224 -1.22 -12.54 0.86
C SER A 224 -0.45 -11.55 0.02
N TYR A 225 -0.64 -10.26 0.28
CA TYR A 225 0.05 -9.21 -0.44
C TYR A 225 0.26 -7.97 0.42
N LEU A 226 1.18 -7.11 -0.02
CA LEU A 226 1.35 -5.75 0.46
C LEU A 226 1.68 -4.82 -0.71
N THR A 227 1.44 -3.54 -0.51
CA THR A 227 1.82 -2.49 -1.46
C THR A 227 2.79 -1.53 -0.83
N VAL A 228 3.93 -1.31 -1.48
CA VAL A 228 4.87 -0.24 -1.14
C VAL A 228 4.66 0.93 -2.10
N THR A 229 4.42 2.11 -1.57
CA THR A 229 4.20 3.34 -2.35
C THR A 229 5.44 4.22 -2.29
N VAL A 230 5.90 4.70 -3.43
CA VAL A 230 7.06 5.60 -3.52
C VAL A 230 6.60 6.94 -4.09
N ASP A 231 6.92 8.02 -3.39
CA ASP A 231 6.75 9.39 -3.85
C ASP A 231 8.12 9.97 -4.23
N PHE A 232 8.23 10.41 -5.48
CA PHE A 232 9.45 10.97 -6.07
C PHE A 232 9.54 12.50 -5.91
N THR A 233 8.46 13.14 -5.49
CA THR A 233 8.28 14.60 -5.37
C THR A 233 8.57 15.16 -3.98
N GLN A 234 8.60 14.29 -2.98
CA GLN A 234 8.84 14.62 -1.58
C GLN A 234 10.09 13.93 -1.03
N SER A 235 10.76 14.63 -0.12
CA SER A 235 11.84 14.09 0.71
C SER A 235 11.23 13.70 2.05
N GLY A 236 11.59 12.54 2.58
CA GLY A 236 11.20 12.17 3.95
C GLY A 236 11.94 13.06 4.92
N GLU A 237 11.21 13.86 5.70
CA GLU A 237 11.77 14.56 6.89
C GLU A 237 11.98 13.59 8.06
#